data_AF-A0A914LAQ9-F1
#
_entry.id   AF-A0A914LAQ9-F1
#
_cell.length_a   1.000
_cell.length_b   1.000
_cell.length_c   1.000
_cell.angle_alpha   90.00
_cell.angle_beta   90.00
_cell.angle_gamma   90.00
#
_symmetry.space_group_name_H-M   'P 1'
#
loop_
_entity.id
_entity.type
_entity.pdbx_description
1 polymer ?
#
loop_
_entity_poly.entity_id
_entity_poly.type
_entity_poly.pdbx_seq_one_letter_code
_entity_poly.pdbx_strand_id
1 'polypeptide(L)'
;MDLMSSTIPPNKTPLQELDSSTAINLLRYIIALNALFTNGFLLYLFARYRALRGTQCNLFIAANAAVEFIIGIGLALRATFELIAMSMSIHSFTHTLCVWIGSPLTGGFAANQVTILGLALDRLTAVAWPFTYGKKNKPFIYTCYLLIILIFIGAVFISLWGIDESTPSHQCSMGANAGPLFATIWSIYAQIITFSVFSKSCRKVILKYPPLEGGGGLQQVPNYN
;
A
#
# COMPACT_ATOMS: atom_id res chain seq x y z
N MET A 1 32.80 39.80 -23.80
CA MET A 1 32.07 40.32 -22.61
C MET A 1 30.93 39.35 -22.38
N ASP A 2 31.27 38.23 -21.74
CA ASP A 2 30.34 37.16 -21.44
C ASP A 2 29.54 37.55 -20.20
N LEU A 3 28.24 37.75 -20.40
CA LEU A 3 27.28 37.93 -19.31
C LEU A 3 27.17 36.59 -18.58
N MET A 4 27.96 36.41 -17.52
CA MET A 4 27.67 35.43 -16.48
C MET A 4 26.35 35.84 -15.82
N SER A 5 25.25 35.39 -16.40
CA SER A 5 23.95 35.38 -15.75
C SER A 5 24.04 34.39 -14.59
N SER A 6 24.32 34.91 -13.40
CA SER A 6 24.20 34.20 -12.14
C SER A 6 22.73 33.88 -11.92
N THR A 7 22.26 32.78 -12.49
CA THR A 7 20.97 32.18 -12.16
C THR A 7 21.04 31.75 -10.71
N ILE A 8 20.55 32.60 -9.81
CA ILE A 8 20.30 32.24 -8.41
C ILE A 8 19.48 30.96 -8.45
N PRO A 9 19.98 29.82 -7.96
CA PRO A 9 19.19 28.60 -7.96
C PRO A 9 17.93 28.88 -7.15
N PRO A 10 16.73 28.51 -7.66
CA PRO A 10 15.48 28.73 -6.93
C PRO A 10 15.65 28.15 -5.53
N ASN A 11 15.29 28.95 -4.51
CA ASN A 11 15.39 28.56 -3.11
C ASN A 11 14.60 27.26 -2.92
N LYS A 12 15.31 26.12 -2.90
CA LYS A 12 14.69 24.80 -2.79
C LYS A 12 14.02 24.74 -1.44
N THR A 13 12.75 24.32 -1.41
CA THR A 13 12.10 24.12 -0.11
C THR A 13 12.85 23.00 0.64
N PRO A 14 12.93 23.04 1.98
CA PRO A 14 13.64 22.03 2.76
C PRO A 14 13.11 20.60 2.50
N LEU A 15 11.82 20.47 2.17
CA LEU A 15 11.22 19.20 1.74
C LEU A 15 11.79 18.68 0.41
N GLN A 16 12.08 19.61 -0.51
CA GLN A 16 12.67 19.33 -1.82
C GLN A 16 14.10 18.80 -1.73
N GLU A 17 14.88 19.39 -0.82
CA GLU A 17 16.25 18.99 -0.57
C GLU A 17 16.32 17.63 0.14
N LEU A 18 15.36 17.36 1.02
CA LEU A 18 15.20 16.08 1.68
C LEU A 18 14.81 14.98 0.68
N ASP A 19 13.79 15.20 -0.17
CA ASP A 19 13.36 14.23 -1.18
C ASP A 19 14.41 13.92 -2.25
N SER A 20 15.31 14.88 -2.51
CA SER A 20 16.44 14.75 -3.44
C SER A 20 17.71 14.22 -2.77
N SER A 21 17.68 13.96 -1.45
CA SER A 21 18.86 13.51 -0.73
C SER A 21 19.25 12.10 -1.16
N THR A 22 20.53 11.93 -1.51
CA THR A 22 21.11 10.63 -1.88
C THR A 22 20.88 9.57 -0.81
N ALA A 23 20.90 9.96 0.47
CA ALA A 23 20.68 9.05 1.60
C ALA A 23 19.25 8.47 1.59
N ILE A 24 18.24 9.29 1.28
CA ILE A 24 16.84 8.84 1.20
C ILE A 24 16.64 7.92 0.00
N ASN A 25 17.28 8.21 -1.13
CA ASN A 25 17.19 7.34 -2.30
C ASN A 25 17.87 5.99 -2.07
N LEU A 26 19.00 5.98 -1.37
CA LEU A 26 19.66 4.73 -0.97
C LEU A 26 18.79 3.92 0.00
N LEU A 27 18.17 4.57 0.99
CA LEU A 27 17.23 3.91 1.91
C LEU A 27 16.02 3.32 1.16
N ARG A 28 15.41 4.08 0.24
CA ARG A 28 14.32 3.61 -0.62
C ARG A 28 14.74 2.37 -1.41
N TYR A 29 15.97 2.35 -1.93
CA TYR A 29 16.52 1.21 -2.67
C TYR A 29 16.69 -0.03 -1.79
N ILE A 30 17.20 0.11 -0.56
CA ILE A 30 17.33 -1.00 0.40
C ILE A 30 15.96 -1.57 0.74
N ILE A 31 14.97 -0.70 1.01
CA ILE A 31 13.58 -1.12 1.29
C ILE A 31 13.00 -1.86 0.09
N ALA A 32 13.21 -1.33 -1.13
CA ALA A 32 12.74 -1.95 -2.36
C ALA A 32 13.34 -3.35 -2.57
N LEU A 33 14.65 -3.51 -2.41
CA LEU A 33 15.31 -4.82 -2.51
C LEU A 33 14.77 -5.81 -1.49
N ASN A 34 14.62 -5.38 -0.23
CA ASN A 34 14.06 -6.23 0.82
C ASN A 34 12.63 -6.68 0.44
N ALA A 35 11.78 -5.75 0.03
CA ALA A 35 10.41 -6.06 -0.41
C ALA A 35 10.41 -7.03 -1.60
N LEU A 36 11.28 -6.84 -2.59
CA LEU A 36 11.37 -7.73 -3.75
C LEU A 36 11.83 -9.14 -3.38
N PHE A 37 12.91 -9.27 -2.61
CA PHE A 37 13.46 -10.58 -2.27
C PHE A 37 12.56 -11.37 -1.32
N THR A 38 12.06 -10.75 -0.25
CA THR A 38 11.23 -11.43 0.75
C THR A 38 9.89 -11.85 0.15
N ASN A 39 9.20 -10.95 -0.55
CA ASN A 39 7.91 -11.26 -1.15
C ASN A 39 8.05 -12.14 -2.39
N GLY A 40 9.11 -11.96 -3.19
CA GLY A 40 9.44 -12.86 -4.30
C GLY A 40 9.67 -14.29 -3.84
N PHE A 41 10.40 -14.48 -2.73
CA PHE A 41 10.58 -15.79 -2.11
C PHE A 41 9.27 -16.40 -1.63
N LEU A 42 8.39 -15.63 -0.99
CA LEU A 42 7.07 -16.11 -0.60
C LEU A 42 6.23 -16.55 -1.81
N LEU A 43 6.18 -15.74 -2.86
CA LEU A 43 5.47 -16.09 -4.10
C LEU A 43 6.03 -17.37 -4.73
N TYR A 44 7.36 -17.51 -4.74
CA TYR A 44 8.03 -18.74 -5.18
C TYR A 44 7.57 -19.96 -4.37
N LEU A 45 7.52 -19.87 -3.03
CA LEU A 45 7.02 -20.96 -2.19
C LEU A 45 5.56 -21.32 -2.52
N PHE A 46 4.69 -20.33 -2.71
CA PHE A 46 3.29 -20.54 -3.08
C PHE A 46 3.12 -21.19 -4.47
N ALA A 47 3.96 -20.81 -5.42
CA ALA A 47 4.00 -21.43 -6.74
C ALA A 47 4.46 -22.89 -6.65
N ARG A 48 5.56 -23.14 -5.91
CA ARG A 48 6.20 -24.46 -5.78
C ARG A 48 5.38 -25.48 -4.99
N TYR A 49 4.77 -25.05 -3.88
CA TYR A 49 4.10 -25.94 -2.93
C TYR A 49 2.58 -25.77 -2.98
N ARG A 50 1.89 -26.68 -3.69
CA ARG A 50 0.42 -26.66 -3.82
C ARG A 50 -0.31 -26.73 -2.47
N ALA A 51 0.29 -27.42 -1.49
CA ALA A 51 -0.27 -27.55 -0.14
C ALA A 51 -0.47 -26.19 0.54
N LEU A 52 0.39 -25.20 0.28
CA LEU A 52 0.25 -23.86 0.84
C LEU A 52 -1.00 -23.14 0.31
N ARG A 53 -1.47 -23.44 -0.89
CA ARG A 53 -2.72 -22.89 -1.47
C ARG A 53 -3.98 -23.58 -0.95
N GLY A 54 -3.81 -24.49 0.02
CA GLY A 54 -4.84 -25.31 0.63
C GLY A 54 -5.80 -24.55 1.54
N THR A 55 -5.48 -23.34 2.00
CA THR A 55 -6.34 -22.58 2.93
C THR A 55 -6.65 -21.19 2.40
N GLN A 56 -7.78 -20.63 2.84
CA GLN A 56 -8.20 -19.27 2.46
C GLN A 56 -7.19 -18.23 2.95
N CYS A 57 -6.73 -18.32 4.19
CA CYS A 57 -5.76 -17.36 4.70
C CYS A 57 -4.45 -17.36 3.91
N ASN A 58 -3.94 -18.55 3.55
CA ASN A 58 -2.69 -18.63 2.81
C ASN A 58 -2.81 -17.98 1.42
N LEU A 59 -3.99 -18.03 0.79
CA LEU A 59 -4.26 -17.30 -0.45
C LEU A 59 -4.24 -15.78 -0.25
N PHE A 60 -4.74 -15.27 0.88
CA PHE A 60 -4.60 -13.85 1.22
C PHE A 60 -3.16 -13.44 1.51
N ILE A 61 -2.37 -14.30 2.18
CA ILE A 61 -0.93 -14.07 2.38
C ILE A 61 -0.20 -13.99 1.03
N ALA A 62 -0.51 -14.91 0.11
CA ALA A 62 0.06 -14.90 -1.24
C ALA A 62 -0.31 -13.62 -2.01
N ALA A 63 -1.56 -13.16 -1.90
CA ALA A 63 -1.99 -11.90 -2.53
C ALA A 63 -1.30 -10.69 -1.89
N ASN A 64 -1.12 -10.68 -0.57
CA ASN A 64 -0.38 -9.63 0.13
C ASN A 64 1.06 -9.57 -0.35
N ALA A 65 1.73 -10.73 -0.45
CA ALA A 65 3.08 -10.82 -0.98
C ALA A 65 3.14 -10.30 -2.43
N ALA A 66 2.14 -10.61 -3.28
CA ALA A 66 2.09 -10.10 -4.64
C ALA A 66 1.99 -8.57 -4.69
N VAL A 67 1.16 -7.97 -3.84
CA VAL A 67 0.99 -6.52 -3.76
C VAL A 67 2.27 -5.84 -3.23
N GLU A 68 2.86 -6.36 -2.15
CA GLU A 68 4.11 -5.85 -1.59
C GLU A 68 5.28 -5.99 -2.58
N PHE A 69 5.29 -7.04 -3.41
CA PHE A 69 6.25 -7.19 -4.50
C PHE A 69 6.08 -6.08 -5.56
N ILE A 70 4.84 -5.74 -5.94
CA ILE A 70 4.56 -4.63 -6.86
C ILE A 70 4.98 -3.29 -6.26
N ILE A 71 4.71 -3.06 -4.97
CA ILE A 71 5.18 -1.88 -4.22
C ILE A 71 6.72 -1.81 -4.29
N GLY A 72 7.42 -2.93 -4.07
CA GLY A 72 8.87 -3.04 -4.20
C GLY A 72 9.38 -2.67 -5.60
N ILE A 73 8.70 -3.13 -6.67
CA ILE A 73 9.01 -2.73 -8.05
C ILE A 73 8.83 -1.22 -8.22
N GLY A 74 7.72 -0.65 -7.74
CA GLY A 74 7.46 0.78 -7.82
C GLY A 74 8.51 1.63 -7.11
N LEU A 75 8.93 1.23 -5.91
CA LEU A 75 10.02 1.88 -5.18
C LEU A 75 11.35 1.79 -5.93
N ALA A 76 11.69 0.61 -6.46
CA ALA A 76 12.92 0.41 -7.23
C ALA A 76 12.94 1.24 -8.52
N LEU A 77 11.83 1.27 -9.26
CA LEU A 77 11.68 2.08 -10.47
C LEU A 77 11.87 3.56 -10.17
N ARG A 78 11.20 4.07 -9.13
CA ARG A 78 11.33 5.47 -8.73
C ARG A 78 12.75 5.83 -8.29
N ALA A 79 13.35 5.04 -7.42
CA ALA A 79 14.71 5.28 -6.93
C ALA A 79 15.73 5.22 -8.08
N THR A 80 15.60 4.25 -8.99
CA THR A 80 16.47 4.13 -10.17
C THR A 80 16.31 5.34 -11.09
N PHE A 81 15.06 5.77 -11.34
CA PHE A 81 14.79 6.94 -12.16
C PHE A 81 15.38 8.23 -11.56
N GLU A 82 15.20 8.45 -10.25
CA GLU A 82 15.77 9.61 -9.56
C GLU A 82 17.31 9.60 -9.62
N LEU A 83 17.96 8.44 -9.46
CA LEU A 83 19.42 8.30 -9.62
C LEU A 83 19.89 8.60 -11.04
N ILE A 84 19.21 8.06 -12.05
CA ILE A 84 19.56 8.31 -13.47
C ILE A 84 19.38 9.80 -13.79
N ALA A 85 18.25 10.39 -13.39
CA ALA A 85 17.97 11.80 -13.64
C ALA A 85 19.02 12.72 -13.00
N MET A 86 19.47 12.41 -11.77
CA MET A 86 20.57 13.12 -11.12
C MET A 86 21.89 12.93 -11.89
N SER A 87 22.21 11.70 -12.32
CA SER A 87 23.45 11.42 -13.06
C SER A 87 23.51 12.14 -14.43
N MET A 88 22.36 12.30 -15.08
CA MET A 88 22.24 12.94 -16.39
C MET A 88 21.91 14.44 -16.30
N SER A 89 21.80 15.00 -15.09
CA SER A 89 21.42 16.41 -14.85
C SER A 89 20.09 16.81 -15.53
N ILE A 90 19.11 15.91 -15.52
CA ILE A 90 17.77 16.17 -16.07
C ILE A 90 16.92 16.85 -15.00
N HIS A 91 16.39 18.05 -15.32
CA HIS A 91 15.63 18.89 -14.37
C HIS A 91 14.22 19.22 -14.84
N SER A 92 13.78 18.65 -15.96
CA SER A 92 12.45 18.87 -16.53
C SER A 92 11.87 17.53 -16.95
N PHE A 93 10.69 17.22 -16.43
CA PHE A 93 9.99 15.96 -16.66
C PHE A 93 8.57 16.22 -17.14
N THR A 94 8.06 15.34 -17.99
CA THR A 94 6.64 15.34 -18.34
C THR A 94 5.83 14.79 -17.17
N HIS A 95 4.66 15.37 -16.95
CA HIS A 95 3.82 14.99 -15.80
C HIS A 95 3.38 13.53 -15.91
N THR A 96 2.98 13.10 -17.11
CA THR A 96 2.57 11.72 -17.40
C THR A 96 3.67 10.71 -17.08
N LEU A 97 4.93 10.99 -17.44
CA LEU A 97 6.05 10.08 -17.12
C LEU A 97 6.19 9.87 -15.61
N CYS A 98 6.12 10.96 -14.85
CA CYS A 98 6.26 10.90 -13.40
C CYS A 98 5.10 10.20 -12.71
N VAL A 99 3.89 10.35 -13.24
CA VAL A 99 2.73 9.59 -12.78
C VAL A 99 2.88 8.11 -13.13
N TRP A 100 3.34 7.76 -14.33
CA TRP A 100 3.57 6.35 -14.70
C TRP A 100 4.60 5.67 -13.80
N ILE A 101 5.70 6.34 -13.48
CA ILE A 101 6.75 5.81 -12.58
C ILE A 101 6.22 5.65 -11.15
N GLY A 102 5.42 6.61 -10.67
CA GLY A 102 4.81 6.55 -9.35
C GLY A 102 3.61 5.60 -9.23
N SER A 103 2.97 5.28 -10.35
CA SER A 103 1.67 4.58 -10.36
C SER A 103 1.70 3.18 -9.73
N PRO A 104 2.74 2.32 -9.91
CA PRO A 104 2.78 1.02 -9.27
C PRO A 104 2.82 1.11 -7.75
N LEU A 105 3.50 2.14 -7.23
CA LEU A 105 3.63 2.39 -5.80
C LEU A 105 2.28 2.76 -5.19
N THR A 106 1.60 3.74 -5.78
CA THR A 106 0.29 4.20 -5.31
C THR A 106 -0.79 3.15 -5.47
N GLY A 107 -0.89 2.52 -6.65
CA GLY A 107 -1.81 1.42 -6.87
C GLY A 107 -1.54 0.26 -5.93
N GLY A 108 -0.25 -0.04 -5.68
CA GLY A 108 0.20 -1.05 -4.73
C GLY A 108 -0.26 -0.75 -3.31
N PHE A 109 -0.03 0.46 -2.79
CA PHE A 109 -0.51 0.84 -1.46
C PHE A 109 -2.03 0.75 -1.33
N ALA A 110 -2.77 1.08 -2.40
CA ALA A 110 -4.22 0.96 -2.41
C ALA A 110 -4.71 -0.48 -2.35
N ALA A 111 -4.15 -1.32 -3.21
CA ALA A 111 -4.37 -2.76 -3.17
C ALA A 111 -4.01 -3.35 -1.79
N ASN A 112 -2.96 -2.84 -1.14
CA ASN A 112 -2.47 -3.38 0.13
C ASN A 112 -3.47 -3.15 1.26
N GLN A 113 -4.07 -1.95 1.35
CA GLN A 113 -5.08 -1.65 2.36
C GLN A 113 -6.27 -2.62 2.31
N VAL A 114 -6.76 -2.95 1.11
CA VAL A 114 -7.85 -3.94 0.93
C VAL A 114 -7.39 -5.35 1.24
N THR A 115 -6.15 -5.69 0.89
CA THR A 115 -5.60 -7.03 1.15
C THR A 115 -5.46 -7.29 2.64
N ILE A 116 -4.90 -6.33 3.39
CA ILE A 116 -4.78 -6.39 4.85
C ILE A 116 -6.16 -6.44 5.50
N LEU A 117 -7.12 -5.64 5.03
CA LEU A 117 -8.51 -5.70 5.50
C LEU A 117 -9.13 -7.09 5.25
N GLY A 118 -8.91 -7.66 4.08
CA GLY A 118 -9.36 -9.01 3.73
C GLY A 118 -8.78 -10.07 4.67
N LEU A 119 -7.49 -9.98 4.96
CA LEU A 119 -6.79 -10.88 5.90
C LEU A 119 -7.32 -10.72 7.34
N ALA A 120 -7.57 -9.48 7.78
CA ALA A 120 -8.16 -9.21 9.09
C ALA A 120 -9.59 -9.77 9.20
N LEU A 121 -10.42 -9.61 8.17
CA LEU A 121 -11.77 -10.17 8.12
C LEU A 121 -11.77 -11.70 8.11
N ASP A 122 -10.83 -12.31 7.39
CA ASP A 122 -10.63 -13.76 7.37
C ASP A 122 -10.32 -14.28 8.78
N ARG A 123 -9.36 -13.66 9.48
CA ARG A 123 -9.00 -14.03 10.86
C ARG A 123 -10.10 -13.75 11.86
N LEU A 124 -10.82 -12.65 11.72
CA LEU A 124 -11.99 -12.36 12.55
C LEU A 124 -13.09 -13.41 12.37
N THR A 125 -13.29 -13.91 11.15
CA THR A 125 -14.27 -14.96 10.87
C THR A 125 -13.85 -16.29 11.48
N ALA A 126 -12.57 -16.64 11.42
CA ALA A 126 -12.02 -17.82 12.06
C ALA A 126 -12.23 -17.83 13.58
N VAL A 127 -12.01 -16.69 14.23
CA VAL A 127 -12.17 -16.55 15.69
C VAL A 127 -13.63 -16.45 16.11
N ALA A 128 -14.46 -15.73 15.36
CA ALA A 128 -15.87 -15.51 15.72
C ALA A 128 -16.76 -16.73 15.42
N TRP A 129 -16.44 -17.51 14.39
CA TRP A 129 -17.24 -18.67 13.96
C TRP A 129 -16.34 -19.87 13.61
N PRO A 130 -15.67 -20.48 14.61
CA PRO A 130 -14.70 -21.55 14.38
C PRO A 130 -15.30 -22.78 13.69
N PHE A 131 -16.55 -23.14 14.01
CA PHE A 131 -17.23 -24.31 13.43
C PHE A 131 -17.62 -24.13 11.95
N THR A 132 -17.81 -22.89 11.51
CA THR A 132 -18.22 -22.58 10.12
C THR A 132 -17.02 -22.28 9.23
N TYR A 133 -15.88 -21.87 9.80
CA TYR A 133 -14.69 -21.41 9.07
C TYR A 133 -13.97 -22.51 8.27
N GLY A 134 -14.17 -23.79 8.59
CA GLY A 134 -13.46 -24.90 7.93
C GLY A 134 -13.69 -25.04 6.41
N LYS A 135 -14.73 -24.41 5.85
CA LYS A 135 -15.02 -24.44 4.41
C LYS A 135 -14.48 -23.19 3.71
N LYS A 136 -13.67 -23.37 2.66
CA LYS A 136 -13.19 -22.26 1.80
C LYS A 136 -14.37 -21.46 1.25
N ASN A 137 -14.44 -20.18 1.58
CA ASN A 137 -15.43 -19.27 1.00
C ASN A 137 -14.88 -18.73 -0.33
N LYS A 138 -14.95 -19.57 -1.38
CA LYS A 138 -14.50 -19.21 -2.74
C LYS A 138 -15.06 -17.86 -3.22
N PRO A 139 -16.37 -17.56 -3.13
CA PRO A 139 -16.88 -16.28 -3.63
C PRO A 139 -16.29 -15.09 -2.86
N PHE A 140 -16.10 -15.20 -1.54
CA PHE A 140 -15.43 -14.13 -0.77
C PHE A 140 -14.00 -13.88 -1.27
N ILE A 141 -13.20 -14.93 -1.48
CA ILE A 141 -11.82 -14.81 -1.98
C ILE A 141 -11.79 -14.13 -3.34
N TYR A 142 -12.61 -14.59 -4.29
CA TYR A 142 -12.67 -14.01 -5.64
C TYR A 142 -13.12 -12.55 -5.61
N THR A 143 -14.12 -12.21 -4.79
CA THR A 143 -14.56 -10.82 -4.62
C THR A 143 -13.43 -9.95 -4.08
N CYS A 144 -12.68 -10.41 -3.07
CA CYS A 144 -11.54 -9.66 -2.56
C CYS A 144 -10.45 -9.47 -3.62
N TYR A 145 -10.11 -10.50 -4.40
CA TYR A 145 -9.13 -10.38 -5.48
C TYR A 145 -9.58 -9.42 -6.58
N LEU A 146 -10.85 -9.49 -6.98
CA LEU A 146 -11.43 -8.56 -7.94
C LEU A 146 -11.35 -7.12 -7.41
N LEU A 147 -11.70 -6.89 -6.14
CA LEU A 147 -11.62 -5.57 -5.52
C LEU A 147 -10.19 -5.04 -5.46
N ILE A 148 -9.21 -5.90 -5.12
CA ILE A 148 -7.78 -5.53 -5.12
C ILE A 148 -7.34 -5.06 -6.51
N ILE A 149 -7.70 -5.82 -7.56
CA ILE A 149 -7.35 -5.49 -8.95
C ILE A 149 -8.05 -4.19 -9.39
N LEU A 150 -9.34 -4.04 -9.12
CA LEU A 150 -10.11 -2.85 -9.48
C LEU A 150 -9.58 -1.59 -8.77
N ILE A 151 -9.20 -1.70 -7.51
CA ILE A 151 -8.64 -0.57 -6.75
C ILE A 151 -7.25 -0.22 -7.25
N PHE A 152 -6.41 -1.21 -7.57
CA PHE A 152 -5.11 -0.96 -8.19
C PHE A 152 -5.28 -0.20 -9.51
N ILE A 153 -6.10 -0.71 -10.42
CA ILE A 153 -6.35 -0.11 -11.74
C ILE A 153 -6.98 1.28 -11.57
N GLY A 154 -8.00 1.41 -10.72
CA GLY A 154 -8.67 2.66 -10.44
C GLY A 154 -7.72 3.72 -9.90
N ALA A 155 -6.82 3.37 -8.98
CA ALA A 155 -5.81 4.28 -8.46
C ALA A 155 -4.87 4.80 -9.56
N VAL A 156 -4.43 3.92 -10.48
CA VAL A 156 -3.60 4.32 -11.62
C VAL A 156 -4.36 5.28 -12.55
N PHE A 157 -5.59 4.94 -12.95
CA PHE A 157 -6.39 5.78 -13.84
C PHE A 157 -6.73 7.15 -13.25
N ILE A 158 -7.12 7.19 -11.97
CA ILE A 158 -7.45 8.45 -11.28
C ILE A 158 -6.21 9.34 -11.18
N SER A 159 -5.02 8.76 -11.04
CA SER A 159 -3.77 9.51 -11.00
C SER A 159 -3.43 10.18 -12.33
N LEU A 160 -3.82 9.55 -13.44
CA LEU A 160 -3.63 10.05 -14.80
C LEU A 160 -4.71 11.06 -15.24
N TRP A 161 -5.80 11.18 -14.47
CA TRP A 161 -6.96 11.97 -14.88
C TRP A 161 -6.71 13.47 -14.73
N GLY A 162 -6.84 14.22 -15.84
CA GLY A 162 -6.74 15.68 -15.83
C GLY A 162 -5.33 16.19 -15.58
N ILE A 163 -4.31 15.44 -16.01
CA ILE A 163 -2.92 15.92 -16.06
C ILE A 163 -2.83 17.03 -17.12
N ASP A 164 -2.23 18.15 -16.73
CA ASP A 164 -1.86 19.22 -17.65
C ASP A 164 -0.38 19.06 -18.07
N GLU A 165 -0.15 18.85 -19.37
CA GLU A 165 1.19 18.73 -19.95
C GLU A 165 1.75 20.07 -20.46
N SER A 166 1.01 21.17 -20.28
CA SER A 166 1.42 22.49 -20.79
C SER A 166 2.69 23.03 -20.14
N THR A 167 3.02 22.59 -18.92
CA THR A 167 4.21 23.00 -18.19
C THR A 167 5.04 21.80 -17.76
N PRO A 168 6.38 21.83 -17.91
CA PRO A 168 7.22 20.75 -17.41
C PRO A 168 7.37 20.84 -15.90
N SER A 169 7.47 19.69 -15.24
CA SER A 169 7.71 19.61 -13.80
C SER A 169 9.19 19.55 -13.49
N HIS A 170 9.62 20.33 -12.48
CA HIS A 170 10.99 20.28 -11.97
C HIS A 170 11.26 19.08 -11.06
N GLN A 171 10.22 18.34 -10.67
CA GLN A 171 10.35 17.21 -9.76
C GLN A 171 9.49 16.05 -10.19
N CYS A 172 10.11 14.87 -10.29
CA CYS A 172 9.38 13.67 -10.63
C CYS A 172 8.75 13.01 -9.40
N SER A 173 7.73 13.66 -8.85
CA SER A 173 6.94 13.13 -7.73
C SER A 173 5.48 12.99 -8.10
N MET A 174 4.90 11.83 -7.79
CA MET A 174 3.49 11.58 -8.04
C MET A 174 2.57 12.58 -7.32
N GLY A 175 2.91 12.99 -6.09
CA GLY A 175 2.09 13.98 -5.37
C GLY A 175 2.09 15.37 -6.01
N ALA A 176 3.15 15.73 -6.74
CA ALA A 176 3.26 17.00 -7.44
C ALA A 176 2.67 16.96 -8.87
N ASN A 177 2.64 15.77 -9.48
CA ASN A 177 2.29 15.61 -10.90
C ASN A 177 0.99 14.85 -11.16
N ALA A 178 0.37 14.26 -10.14
CA ALA A 178 -0.92 13.59 -10.28
C ALA A 178 -2.04 14.61 -10.51
N GLY A 179 -3.13 14.14 -11.13
CA GLY A 179 -4.32 14.94 -11.37
C GLY A 179 -4.90 15.58 -10.10
N PRO A 180 -5.65 16.69 -10.22
CA PRO A 180 -6.14 17.47 -9.08
C PRO A 180 -7.08 16.70 -8.15
N LEU A 181 -7.76 15.67 -8.67
CA LEU A 181 -8.68 14.84 -7.90
C LEU A 181 -7.99 13.71 -7.12
N PHE A 182 -6.73 13.42 -7.43
CA PHE A 182 -6.02 12.27 -6.88
C PHE A 182 -5.96 12.31 -5.35
N ALA A 183 -5.45 13.39 -4.77
CA ALA A 183 -5.28 13.51 -3.32
C ALA A 183 -6.62 13.46 -2.57
N THR A 184 -7.66 14.11 -3.10
CA THR A 184 -9.00 14.15 -2.48
C THR A 184 -9.66 12.78 -2.49
N ILE A 185 -9.71 12.12 -3.64
CA ILE A 185 -10.31 10.78 -3.76
C ILE A 185 -9.55 9.79 -2.88
N TRP A 186 -8.22 9.87 -2.89
CA TRP A 186 -7.36 9.02 -2.09
C TRP A 186 -7.59 9.18 -0.58
N SER A 187 -7.70 10.43 -0.12
CA SER A 187 -8.00 10.74 1.27
C SER A 187 -9.37 10.20 1.70
N ILE A 188 -10.42 10.41 0.89
CA ILE A 188 -11.76 9.89 1.17
C ILE A 188 -11.74 8.36 1.24
N TYR A 189 -11.07 7.71 0.29
CA TYR A 189 -10.93 6.25 0.27
C TYR A 189 -10.25 5.73 1.54
N ALA A 190 -9.12 6.31 1.95
CA ALA A 190 -8.41 5.92 3.15
C ALA A 190 -9.28 6.07 4.42
N GLN A 191 -10.07 7.14 4.49
CA GLN A 191 -11.01 7.38 5.59
C GLN A 191 -12.12 6.32 5.65
N ILE A 192 -12.71 5.96 4.50
CA ILE A 192 -13.77 4.94 4.43
C ILE A 192 -13.24 3.57 4.87
N ILE A 193 -12.05 3.19 4.43
CA ILE A 193 -11.42 1.92 4.83
C ILE A 193 -11.11 1.92 6.33
N THR A 194 -10.53 3.02 6.83
CA THR A 194 -10.22 3.18 8.26
C THR A 194 -11.49 3.08 9.11
N PHE A 195 -12.54 3.81 8.74
CA PHE A 195 -13.83 3.74 9.42
C PHE A 195 -14.40 2.32 9.41
N SER A 196 -14.34 1.63 8.27
CA SER A 196 -14.83 0.24 8.14
C SER A 196 -14.13 -0.74 9.10
N VAL A 197 -12.82 -0.55 9.34
CA VAL A 197 -12.05 -1.33 10.32
C VAL A 197 -12.51 -1.03 11.74
N PHE A 198 -12.63 0.24 12.11
CA PHE A 198 -12.96 0.66 13.47
C PHE A 198 -14.42 0.39 13.85
N SER A 199 -15.38 0.65 12.96
CA SER A 199 -16.81 0.44 13.24
C SER A 199 -17.14 -1.02 13.53
N LYS A 200 -16.49 -1.97 12.85
CA LYS A 200 -16.69 -3.41 13.09
C LYS A 200 -15.98 -3.92 14.34
N SER A 201 -14.81 -3.36 14.66
CA SER A 201 -14.04 -3.73 15.85
C SER A 201 -14.75 -3.27 17.13
N CYS A 202 -15.25 -2.02 17.18
CA CYS A 202 -16.00 -1.51 18.34
C CYS A 202 -17.29 -2.31 18.61
N ARG A 203 -18.05 -2.69 17.57
CA ARG A 203 -19.33 -3.38 17.76
C ARG A 203 -19.19 -4.77 18.41
N LYS A 204 -18.08 -5.49 18.14
CA LYS A 204 -17.83 -6.81 18.72
C LYS A 204 -17.22 -6.76 20.12
N VAL A 205 -16.41 -5.74 20.44
CA VAL A 205 -15.85 -5.57 21.80
C VAL A 205 -16.97 -5.22 22.79
N ILE A 206 -17.87 -4.31 22.41
CA ILE A 206 -19.00 -3.89 23.25
C ILE A 206 -19.98 -5.05 23.51
N LEU A 207 -20.18 -5.95 22.55
CA LEU A 207 -21.09 -7.08 22.71
C LEU A 207 -20.49 -8.28 23.46
N LYS A 208 -19.16 -8.41 23.51
CA LYS A 208 -18.50 -9.55 24.19
C LYS A 208 -18.10 -9.25 25.63
N TYR A 209 -18.00 -7.96 25.99
CA TYR A 209 -17.79 -7.52 27.36
C TYR A 209 -18.86 -6.48 27.69
N PRO A 210 -20.08 -6.91 28.09
CA PRO A 210 -20.98 -5.98 28.75
C PRO A 210 -20.23 -5.37 29.94
N PRO A 211 -20.42 -4.07 30.24
CA PRO A 211 -19.85 -3.50 31.44
C PRO A 211 -20.27 -4.40 32.61
N LEU A 212 -19.28 -4.89 33.38
CA LEU A 212 -19.52 -5.60 34.62
C LEU A 212 -20.17 -4.61 35.58
N GLU A 213 -21.49 -4.48 35.49
CA GLU A 213 -22.29 -3.93 36.58
C GLU A 213 -22.06 -4.84 37.80
N GLY A 214 -21.56 -4.21 38.86
CA GLY A 214 -21.11 -4.82 40.11
C GLY A 214 -21.75 -6.15 40.49
N GLY A 215 -20.95 -7.21 40.40
CA GLY A 215 -21.27 -8.51 40.95
C GLY A 215 -19.99 -9.23 41.33
N GLY A 216 -19.51 -8.99 42.55
CA GLY A 216 -18.40 -9.73 43.14
C GLY A 216 -18.76 -11.21 43.24
N GLY A 217 -18.19 -12.02 42.34
CA GLY A 217 -18.33 -13.46 42.35
C GLY A 217 -16.98 -14.10 42.06
N LEU A 218 -16.34 -14.63 43.11
CA LEU A 218 -15.16 -15.49 43.06
C LEU A 218 -15.39 -16.64 42.07
N GLN A 219 -14.74 -16.60 40.92
CA GLN A 219 -14.78 -17.70 39.95
C GLN A 219 -13.64 -18.69 40.26
N GLN A 220 -14.04 -19.87 40.72
CA GLN A 220 -13.17 -21.01 41.04
C GLN A 220 -12.31 -21.44 39.86
N VAL A 221 -11.05 -21.72 40.15
CA VAL A 221 -10.06 -22.34 39.25
C VAL A 221 -10.43 -23.83 39.06
N PRO A 222 -10.54 -24.34 37.83
CA PRO A 222 -10.77 -25.76 37.61
C PRO A 222 -9.49 -26.56 37.92
N ASN A 223 -9.62 -27.52 38.83
CA ASN A 223 -8.59 -28.47 39.19
C ASN A 223 -8.60 -29.62 38.18
N TYR A 224 -7.51 -29.79 37.42
CA TYR A 224 -7.33 -30.91 36.51
C TYR A 224 -6.43 -31.95 37.20
N ASN A 225 -7.05 -33.06 37.62
CA ASN A 225 -6.36 -34.30 37.97
C ASN A 225 -6.00 -35.08 36.71
#